data_AF-A0A1J4RN39-F1
#
_entry.id   AF-A0A1J4RN39-F1
#
_cell.length_a   1.000
_cell.length_b   1.000
_cell.length_c   1.000
_cell.angle_alpha   90.00
_cell.angle_beta   90.00
_cell.angle_gamma   90.00
#
_symmetry.space_group_name_H-M   'P 1'
#
loop_
_entity.id
_entity.type
_entity.pdbx_description
1 polymer ?
#
loop_
_entity_poly.entity_id
_entity_poly.type
_entity_poly.pdbx_seq_one_letter_code
_entity_poly.pdbx_strand_id
1 'polypeptide(L)'
;MNGWQQDKKWSDQFLPEIKSILGVHLIGEPPLEEDQERNTDLMVLKMDAVRIGCRIRTIDYMDRYGDEFTIRAGRPSGIKTEMSKIIEGWGDYFFYGFGDDSGLKQWTLARLNIFRLWYNSQLYYGNRPGVKKNNKDNSSFFIAFKWADLPKKFIVASHENN
;
A
#
# COMPACT_ATOMS: atom_id res chain seq x y z
N MET A 1 -23.38 7.86 10.07
CA MET A 1 -22.20 8.21 9.25
C MET A 1 -21.81 6.98 8.45
N ASN A 2 -21.58 7.11 7.14
CA ASN A 2 -21.21 5.96 6.30
C ASN A 2 -19.85 5.40 6.74
N GLY A 3 -19.71 4.07 6.81
CA GLY A 3 -18.45 3.43 7.25
C GLY A 3 -17.20 3.93 6.51
N TRP A 4 -17.35 4.34 5.24
CA TRP A 4 -16.26 4.95 4.47
C TRP A 4 -15.73 6.26 5.07
N GLN A 5 -16.60 7.12 5.61
CA GLN A 5 -16.18 8.40 6.21
C GLN A 5 -15.37 8.17 7.50
N GLN A 6 -15.75 7.14 8.27
CA GLN A 6 -15.03 6.75 9.48
C GLN A 6 -13.67 6.13 9.13
N ASP A 7 -13.62 5.20 8.17
CA ASP A 7 -12.38 4.62 7.67
C ASP A 7 -11.42 5.69 7.12
N LYS A 8 -11.96 6.67 6.39
CA LYS A 8 -11.19 7.77 5.83
C LYS A 8 -10.62 8.67 6.93
N LYS A 9 -11.45 9.09 7.88
CA LYS A 9 -11.02 9.90 9.03
C LYS A 9 -9.94 9.18 9.85
N TRP A 10 -10.08 7.87 10.05
CA TRP A 10 -9.06 7.05 10.72
C TRP A 10 -7.74 7.06 9.96
N SER A 11 -7.74 6.86 8.64
CA SER A 11 -6.50 6.87 7.87
C SER A 11 -5.89 8.28 7.77
N ASP A 12 -6.70 9.33 7.78
CA ASP A 12 -6.27 10.70 7.54
C ASP A 12 -5.41 11.28 8.67
N GLN A 13 -5.59 10.80 9.91
CA GLN A 13 -4.76 11.25 11.04
C GLN A 13 -3.27 10.88 10.87
N PHE A 14 -2.97 9.80 10.14
CA PHE A 14 -1.60 9.33 9.90
C PHE A 14 -0.95 10.02 8.69
N LEU A 15 -1.68 10.86 7.94
CA LEU A 15 -1.15 11.47 6.72
C LEU A 15 0.14 12.27 6.92
N PRO A 16 0.36 13.03 8.01
CA PRO A 16 1.64 13.71 8.24
C PRO A 16 2.81 12.73 8.31
N GLU A 17 2.66 11.65 9.08
CA GLU A 17 3.69 10.62 9.25
C GLU A 17 3.92 9.83 7.95
N ILE A 18 2.84 9.42 7.27
CA ILE A 18 2.91 8.77 5.96
C ILE A 18 3.66 9.67 4.97
N LYS A 19 3.34 10.97 4.88
CA LYS A 19 4.03 11.90 3.98
C LYS A 19 5.51 12.01 4.29
N SER A 20 5.89 12.02 5.57
CA SER A 20 7.30 12.04 5.98
C SER A 20 8.04 10.79 5.50
N ILE A 21 7.48 9.60 5.77
CA ILE A 21 8.06 8.31 5.34
C ILE A 21 8.16 8.24 3.81
N LEU A 22 7.09 8.62 3.11
CA LEU A 22 7.07 8.66 1.65
C LEU A 22 8.10 9.65 1.09
N GLY A 23 8.27 10.81 1.75
CA GLY A 23 9.29 11.79 1.40
C GLY A 23 10.68 11.16 1.43
N VAL A 24 11.03 10.46 2.52
CA VAL A 24 12.33 9.80 2.68
C VAL A 24 12.58 8.73 1.62
N HIS A 25 11.56 7.96 1.23
CA HIS A 25 11.76 6.81 0.34
C HIS A 25 11.48 7.06 -1.15
N LEU A 26 10.75 8.13 -1.48
CA LEU A 26 10.35 8.44 -2.86
C LEU A 26 10.99 9.72 -3.41
N ILE A 27 11.53 10.58 -2.55
CA ILE A 27 12.35 11.73 -2.97
C ILE A 27 13.80 11.22 -3.08
N GLY A 28 14.44 11.50 -4.20
CA GLY A 28 15.80 11.04 -4.48
C GLY A 28 16.78 12.21 -4.58
N GLU A 29 18.06 11.87 -4.60
CA GLU A 29 19.12 12.81 -4.95
C GLU A 29 18.97 13.24 -6.42
N PRO A 30 19.28 14.52 -6.73
CA PRO A 30 19.34 14.99 -8.11
C PRO A 30 20.44 14.29 -8.92
N PRO A 31 20.36 14.31 -10.26
CA PRO A 31 21.54 14.07 -11.10
C PRO A 31 22.67 15.06 -10.76
N LEU A 32 23.93 14.62 -10.85
CA LEU A 32 25.12 15.40 -10.47
C LEU A 32 25.18 16.80 -11.11
N GLU A 33 24.73 16.94 -12.36
CA GLU A 33 24.69 18.25 -13.06
C GLU A 33 23.71 19.23 -12.40
N GLU A 34 22.54 18.78 -11.92
CA GLU A 34 21.58 19.64 -11.21
C GLU A 34 22.10 20.02 -9.82
N ASP A 35 22.76 19.08 -9.14
CA ASP A 35 23.40 19.30 -7.83
C ASP A 35 24.51 20.36 -7.92
N GLN A 36 25.41 20.24 -8.90
CA GLN A 36 26.58 21.11 -9.03
C GLN A 36 26.30 22.47 -9.68
N GLU A 37 25.37 22.54 -10.64
CA GLU A 37 25.18 23.75 -11.46
C GLU A 37 23.93 24.56 -11.08
N ARG A 38 23.02 24.00 -10.27
CA ARG A 38 21.71 24.60 -10.00
C ARG A 38 21.30 24.64 -8.54
N ASN A 39 22.22 24.43 -7.60
CA ASN A 39 21.98 24.52 -6.15
C ASN A 39 20.72 23.72 -5.73
N THR A 40 20.65 22.48 -6.21
CA THR A 40 19.50 21.60 -6.00
C THR A 40 19.98 20.42 -5.17
N ASP A 41 19.69 20.38 -3.86
CA ASP A 41 20.12 19.29 -2.98
C ASP A 41 19.18 18.06 -3.01
N LEU A 42 17.92 18.25 -3.45
CA LEU A 42 16.89 17.21 -3.48
C LEU A 42 15.99 17.38 -4.71
N MET A 43 15.63 16.26 -5.35
CA MET A 43 14.62 16.25 -6.41
C MET A 43 13.50 15.26 -6.09
N VAL A 44 12.26 15.74 -6.14
CA VAL A 44 11.09 14.87 -6.12
C VAL A 44 10.89 14.29 -7.53
N LEU A 45 10.81 12.97 -7.64
CA LEU A 45 10.78 12.25 -8.91
C LEU A 45 9.66 12.70 -9.88
N LYS A 46 10.11 13.04 -11.10
CA LYS A 46 9.54 12.94 -12.47
C LYS A 46 8.18 13.60 -12.78
N MET A 47 8.03 14.01 -14.04
CA MET A 47 6.93 14.79 -14.66
C MET A 47 5.48 14.30 -14.43
N ASP A 48 5.26 13.18 -13.73
CA ASP A 48 3.95 12.57 -13.55
C ASP A 48 3.56 12.41 -12.06
N ALA A 49 2.28 12.61 -11.76
CA ALA A 49 1.73 12.41 -10.43
C ALA A 49 1.81 10.93 -10.00
N VAL A 50 2.55 10.65 -8.92
CA VAL A 50 2.63 9.32 -8.29
C VAL A 50 1.37 9.06 -7.46
N ARG A 51 0.67 7.94 -7.74
CA ARG A 51 -0.56 7.53 -7.04
C ARG A 51 -0.26 6.47 -5.99
N ILE A 52 -0.55 6.80 -4.73
CA ILE A 52 -0.26 5.94 -3.58
C ILE A 52 -1.56 5.56 -2.90
N GLY A 53 -1.85 4.26 -2.85
CA GLY A 53 -2.98 3.74 -2.08
C GLY A 53 -2.58 3.54 -0.62
N CYS A 54 -3.26 4.18 0.32
CA CYS A 54 -2.98 4.04 1.74
C CYS A 54 -4.07 3.23 2.45
N ARG A 55 -3.65 2.34 3.35
CA ARG A 55 -4.56 1.61 4.24
C ARG A 55 -3.91 1.37 5.60
N ILE A 56 -4.44 2.04 6.62
CA ILE A 56 -4.02 1.87 8.01
C ILE A 56 -5.11 1.14 8.80
N ARG A 57 -4.72 0.08 9.51
CA ARG A 57 -5.60 -0.67 10.43
C ARG A 57 -5.31 -0.28 11.87
N THR A 58 -6.27 -0.55 12.76
CA THR A 58 -6.05 -0.40 14.20
C THR A 58 -5.05 -1.43 14.70
N ILE A 59 -4.31 -1.07 15.74
CA ILE A 59 -3.24 -1.88 16.34
C ILE A 59 -3.72 -3.26 16.83
N ASP A 60 -4.99 -3.40 17.25
CA ASP A 60 -5.58 -4.68 17.70
C ASP A 60 -5.51 -5.80 16.66
N TYR A 61 -5.36 -5.44 15.38
CA TYR A 61 -5.22 -6.40 14.30
C TYR A 61 -3.77 -6.82 14.03
N MET A 62 -2.78 -6.12 14.61
CA MET A 62 -1.36 -6.32 14.31
C MET A 62 -0.87 -7.70 14.79
N ASP A 63 -1.18 -8.10 16.02
CA ASP A 63 -0.71 -9.38 16.56
C ASP A 63 -1.17 -10.59 15.74
N ARG A 64 -2.33 -10.47 15.09
CA ARG A 64 -2.92 -11.55 14.29
C ARG A 64 -2.58 -11.47 12.81
N TYR A 65 -2.38 -10.26 12.28
CA TYR A 65 -2.32 -10.01 10.85
C TYR A 65 -1.11 -9.17 10.42
N GLY A 66 -0.12 -9.00 11.30
CA GLY A 66 1.06 -8.18 11.04
C GLY A 66 1.94 -8.70 9.89
N ASP A 67 1.86 -9.99 9.57
CA ASP A 67 2.58 -10.62 8.45
C ASP A 67 1.78 -10.61 7.13
N GLU A 68 0.57 -10.05 7.12
CA GLU A 68 -0.29 -10.00 5.94
C GLU A 68 -0.82 -8.59 5.62
N PHE A 69 -1.25 -8.42 4.37
CA PHE A 69 -2.05 -7.29 3.93
C PHE A 69 -3.30 -7.76 3.19
N THR A 70 -4.32 -6.91 3.17
CA THR A 70 -5.62 -7.25 2.58
C THR A 70 -6.00 -6.26 1.49
N ILE A 71 -6.39 -6.77 0.32
CA ILE A 71 -6.97 -5.98 -0.78
C ILE A 71 -8.45 -6.31 -0.92
N ARG A 72 -9.31 -5.30 -1.07
CA ARG A 72 -10.74 -5.53 -1.32
C ARG A 72 -10.96 -6.04 -2.74
N ALA A 73 -11.58 -7.21 -2.88
CA ALA A 73 -11.73 -7.92 -4.15
C ALA A 73 -13.19 -8.20 -4.55
N GLY A 74 -14.16 -7.83 -3.73
CA GLY A 74 -15.58 -7.87 -4.10
C GLY A 74 -16.42 -6.81 -3.38
N ARG A 75 -17.44 -6.29 -4.08
CA ARG A 75 -18.52 -5.43 -3.56
C ARG A 75 -19.84 -5.81 -4.27
N PRO A 76 -21.01 -5.55 -3.68
CA PRO A 76 -22.30 -5.92 -4.27
C PRO A 76 -22.72 -4.91 -5.34
N SER A 77 -22.19 -3.69 -5.27
CA SER A 77 -22.60 -2.55 -6.08
C SER A 77 -22.01 -2.52 -7.50
N GLY A 78 -21.25 -3.54 -7.91
CA GLY A 78 -20.62 -3.62 -9.25
C GLY A 78 -19.50 -2.61 -9.52
N ILE A 79 -19.20 -1.71 -8.58
CA ILE A 79 -18.11 -0.73 -8.69
C ILE A 79 -16.76 -1.47 -8.67
N LYS A 80 -15.81 -1.03 -9.52
CA LYS A 80 -14.46 -1.58 -9.58
C LYS A 80 -13.82 -1.69 -8.19
N THR A 81 -13.37 -2.90 -7.88
CA THR A 81 -12.77 -3.25 -6.59
C THR A 81 -11.37 -2.65 -6.46
N GLU A 82 -10.81 -2.63 -5.25
CA GLU A 82 -9.41 -2.21 -5.06
C GLU A 82 -8.47 -3.12 -5.85
N MET A 83 -8.75 -4.42 -5.87
CA MET A 83 -8.01 -5.39 -6.70
C MET A 83 -8.07 -5.04 -8.18
N SER A 84 -9.27 -4.81 -8.73
CA SER A 84 -9.43 -4.45 -10.15
C SER A 84 -8.65 -3.19 -10.51
N LYS A 85 -8.71 -2.15 -9.66
CA LYS A 85 -7.96 -0.89 -9.87
C LYS A 85 -6.45 -1.10 -9.84
N ILE A 86 -5.95 -1.93 -8.91
CA ILE A 86 -4.53 -2.29 -8.83
C ILE A 86 -4.08 -2.99 -10.10
N ILE A 87 -4.83 -3.99 -10.57
CA ILE A 87 -4.52 -4.77 -11.78
C ILE A 87 -4.54 -3.90 -13.03
N GLU A 88 -5.48 -2.96 -13.13
CA GLU A 88 -5.57 -1.99 -14.23
C GLU A 88 -4.52 -0.87 -14.19
N GLY A 89 -3.66 -0.82 -13.17
CA GLY A 89 -2.57 0.15 -13.10
C GLY A 89 -2.94 1.53 -12.55
N TRP A 90 -4.04 1.66 -11.81
CA TRP A 90 -4.47 2.96 -11.26
C TRP A 90 -3.62 3.46 -10.09
N GLY A 91 -2.69 2.65 -9.60
CA GLY A 91 -1.80 2.97 -8.49
C GLY A 91 -0.37 2.50 -8.72
N ASP A 92 0.58 3.28 -8.23
CA ASP A 92 2.02 3.08 -8.35
C ASP A 92 2.60 2.41 -7.11
N TYR A 93 2.19 2.90 -5.93
CA TYR A 93 2.62 2.38 -4.64
C TYR A 93 1.45 2.06 -3.72
N PHE A 94 1.72 1.20 -2.74
CA PHE A 94 0.80 0.82 -1.70
C PHE A 94 1.47 1.01 -0.34
N PHE A 95 0.84 1.82 0.52
CA PHE A 95 1.25 2.01 1.90
C PHE A 95 0.25 1.29 2.80
N TYR A 96 0.73 0.24 3.47
CA TYR A 96 -0.08 -0.56 4.39
C TYR A 96 0.52 -0.51 5.78
N GLY A 97 -0.30 -0.39 6.82
CA GLY A 97 0.22 -0.39 8.17
C GLY A 97 -0.84 -0.56 9.25
N PHE A 98 -0.33 -0.55 10.47
CA PHE A 98 -1.08 -0.59 11.71
C PHE A 98 -0.70 0.65 12.54
N GLY A 99 -1.69 1.24 13.18
CA GLY A 99 -1.48 2.41 14.03
C GLY A 99 -2.51 2.47 15.16
N ASP A 100 -2.23 3.36 16.09
CA ASP A 100 -3.12 3.77 17.18
C ASP A 100 -3.14 5.30 17.28
N ASP A 101 -3.76 5.84 18.32
CA ASP A 101 -3.86 7.29 18.54
C ASP A 101 -2.50 7.99 18.73
N SER A 102 -1.41 7.23 18.95
CA SER A 102 -0.05 7.75 19.11
C SER A 102 0.80 7.70 17.83
N GLY A 103 0.30 7.10 16.74
CA GLY A 103 0.97 7.07 15.44
C GLY A 103 1.04 5.67 14.82
N LEU A 104 1.84 5.54 13.75
CA LEU A 104 2.09 4.25 13.11
C LEU A 104 2.96 3.37 14.02
N LYS A 105 2.61 2.07 14.09
CA LYS A 105 3.34 1.06 14.87
C LYS A 105 4.06 0.06 14.00
N GLN A 106 3.50 -0.22 12.82
CA GLN A 106 4.13 -1.05 11.80
C GLN A 106 3.63 -0.59 10.45
N TRP A 107 4.51 -0.50 9.47
CA TRP A 107 4.14 -0.10 8.12
C TRP A 107 5.02 -0.76 7.06
N THR A 108 4.51 -0.77 5.83
CA THR A 108 5.22 -1.27 4.65
C THR A 108 4.82 -0.42 3.45
N LEU A 109 5.83 0.12 2.76
CA LEU A 109 5.72 0.77 1.47
C LEU A 109 6.08 -0.24 0.38
N ALA A 110 5.18 -0.44 -0.59
CA ALA A 110 5.32 -1.47 -1.60
C ALA A 110 5.00 -0.98 -3.02
N ARG A 111 5.57 -1.63 -4.05
CA ARG A 111 5.45 -1.27 -5.47
C ARG A 111 4.33 -2.05 -6.17
N LEU A 112 3.27 -1.37 -6.60
CA LEU A 112 2.12 -2.05 -7.21
C LEU A 112 2.42 -2.64 -8.60
N ASN A 113 3.40 -2.12 -9.34
CA ASN A 113 3.82 -2.73 -10.62
C ASN A 113 4.40 -4.14 -10.41
N ILE A 114 5.17 -4.35 -9.35
CA ILE A 114 5.71 -5.66 -9.00
C ILE A 114 4.59 -6.61 -8.59
N PHE A 115 3.64 -6.13 -7.78
CA PHE A 115 2.46 -6.91 -7.40
C PHE A 115 1.69 -7.39 -8.63
N ARG A 116 1.40 -6.48 -9.58
CA ARG A 116 0.69 -6.82 -10.82
C ARG A 116 1.39 -7.92 -11.61
N LEU A 117 2.69 -7.77 -11.84
CA LEU A 117 3.48 -8.75 -12.60
C LEU A 117 3.47 -10.13 -11.93
N TRP A 118 3.72 -10.16 -10.62
CA TRP A 118 3.69 -11.40 -9.85
C TRP A 118 2.30 -12.04 -9.86
N TYR A 119 1.25 -11.27 -9.57
CA TYR A 119 -0.11 -11.78 -9.49
C TYR A 119 -0.57 -12.36 -10.84
N ASN A 120 -0.33 -11.64 -11.95
CA ASN A 120 -0.65 -12.15 -13.29
C ASN A 120 0.16 -13.40 -13.65
N SER A 121 1.43 -13.48 -13.25
CA SER A 121 2.23 -14.69 -13.44
C SER A 121 1.66 -15.88 -12.66
N GLN A 122 1.24 -15.70 -11.41
CA GLN A 122 0.59 -16.75 -10.64
C GLN A 122 -0.69 -17.25 -11.34
N LEU A 123 -1.53 -16.33 -11.82
CA LEU A 123 -2.74 -16.69 -12.57
C LEU A 123 -2.43 -17.46 -13.86
N TYR A 124 -1.38 -17.05 -14.59
CA TYR A 124 -0.95 -17.74 -15.82
C TYR A 124 -0.58 -19.21 -15.56
N TYR A 125 0.05 -19.50 -14.42
CA TYR A 125 0.37 -20.87 -13.99
C TYR A 125 -0.81 -21.61 -13.31
N GLY A 126 -2.01 -21.02 -13.30
CA GLY A 126 -3.21 -21.62 -12.70
C GLY A 126 -3.32 -21.46 -11.18
N ASN A 127 -2.39 -20.74 -10.55
CA ASN A 127 -2.45 -20.46 -9.11
C ASN A 127 -3.42 -19.33 -8.82
N ARG A 128 -4.07 -19.37 -7.65
CA ARG A 128 -4.90 -18.28 -7.13
C ARG A 128 -4.29 -17.78 -5.81
N PRO A 129 -3.35 -16.81 -5.86
CA PRO A 129 -2.64 -16.40 -4.67
C PRO A 129 -3.54 -15.63 -3.71
N GLY A 130 -3.25 -15.80 -2.42
CA GLY A 130 -3.95 -15.15 -1.31
C GLY A 130 -5.17 -15.93 -0.79
N VAL A 131 -5.62 -15.57 0.41
CA VAL A 131 -6.71 -16.22 1.13
C VAL A 131 -7.94 -15.33 1.11
N LYS A 132 -9.07 -15.84 0.62
CA LYS A 132 -10.35 -15.12 0.65
C LYS A 132 -10.81 -14.95 2.10
N LYS A 133 -11.09 -13.71 2.50
CA LYS A 133 -11.68 -13.34 3.78
C LYS A 133 -13.03 -12.66 3.51
N ASN A 134 -14.12 -13.30 3.90
CA ASN A 134 -15.45 -12.70 3.80
C ASN A 134 -15.63 -11.67 4.91
N ASN A 135 -16.25 -10.54 4.58
CA ASN A 135 -16.70 -9.60 5.59
C ASN A 135 -17.92 -10.18 6.31
N LYS A 136 -18.10 -9.88 7.61
CA LYS A 136 -19.17 -10.48 8.44
C LYS A 136 -20.59 -10.25 7.88
N ASP A 137 -20.76 -9.21 7.07
CA ASP A 137 -22.03 -8.79 6.46
C ASP A 137 -22.25 -9.32 5.03
N ASN A 138 -21.33 -10.15 4.50
CA ASN A 138 -21.33 -10.64 3.11
C ASN A 138 -21.40 -9.55 2.02
N SER A 139 -21.25 -8.27 2.39
CA SER A 139 -21.32 -7.16 1.44
C SER A 139 -19.99 -6.99 0.69
N SER A 140 -18.89 -7.52 1.20
CA SER A 140 -17.61 -7.48 0.50
C SER A 140 -16.74 -8.66 0.90
N PHE A 141 -15.74 -8.95 0.08
CA PHE A 141 -14.66 -9.84 0.47
C PHE A 141 -13.30 -9.22 0.18
N PHE A 142 -12.34 -9.61 1.00
CA PHE A 142 -10.95 -9.24 0.88
C PHE A 142 -10.14 -10.48 0.47
N ILE A 143 -8.99 -10.25 -0.14
CA ILE A 143 -7.97 -11.27 -0.31
C ILE A 143 -6.79 -10.86 0.56
N ALA A 144 -6.42 -11.74 1.49
CA ALA A 144 -5.24 -11.60 2.34
C ALA A 144 -4.02 -12.19 1.63
N PHE A 145 -2.91 -11.47 1.64
CA PHE A 145 -1.62 -11.88 1.08
C PHE A 145 -0.56 -11.77 2.17
N LYS A 146 0.29 -12.79 2.33
CA LYS A 146 1.43 -12.70 3.23
C LYS A 146 2.57 -11.96 2.56
N TRP A 147 3.24 -11.07 3.28
CA TRP A 147 4.39 -10.34 2.73
C TRP A 147 5.49 -11.28 2.21
N ALA A 148 5.69 -12.42 2.90
CA ALA A 148 6.69 -13.42 2.57
C ALA A 148 6.45 -14.16 1.23
N ASP A 149 5.21 -14.19 0.73
CA ASP A 149 4.86 -14.89 -0.52
C ASP A 149 5.18 -14.04 -1.76
N LEU A 150 5.47 -12.75 -1.59
CA LEU A 150 5.71 -11.81 -2.67
C LEU A 150 7.21 -11.66 -2.98
N PRO A 151 7.56 -11.25 -4.22
CA PRO A 151 8.95 -10.98 -4.57
C PRO A 151 9.54 -9.92 -3.64
N LYS A 152 10.78 -10.08 -3.16
CA LYS A 152 11.44 -9.09 -2.28
C LYS A 152 11.40 -7.66 -2.82
N LYS A 153 11.56 -7.50 -4.14
CA LYS A 153 11.46 -6.22 -4.86
C LYS A 153 10.08 -5.52 -4.78
N PHE A 154 9.07 -6.22 -4.27
CA PHE A 154 7.75 -5.65 -3.99
C PHE A 154 7.84 -4.66 -2.83
N ILE A 155 8.62 -4.96 -1.80
CA ILE A 155 8.79 -4.10 -0.63
C ILE A 155 9.86 -3.06 -0.97
N VAL A 156 9.50 -1.78 -0.84
CA VAL A 156 10.42 -0.65 -0.97
C VAL A 156 11.11 -0.40 0.37
N ALA A 157 10.29 -0.33 1.43
CA ALA A 157 10.70 -0.11 2.79
C ALA A 157 9.62 -0.63 3.73
N SER A 158 10.00 -0.98 4.95
CA SER A 158 9.08 -1.36 6.01
C SER A 158 9.63 -0.86 7.34
N HIS A 159 8.76 -0.75 8.33
CA HIS A 159 9.18 -0.52 9.70
C HIS A 159 10.06 -1.68 10.15
N GLU A 160 11.38 -1.44 10.25
CA GLU A 160 12.29 -2.40 10.88
C GLU A 160 12.07 -2.31 12.39
N ASN A 161 11.75 -3.45 13.01
CA ASN A 161 11.74 -3.54 14.47
C ASN A 161 13.19 -3.31 14.92
N ASN A 162 13.48 -2.13 15.47
CA ASN A 162 14.69 -1.92 16.26
C ASN A 162 14.75 -2.92 17.43
#